data_AF-G3AQL4-F1
#
_entry.id   AF-G3AQL4-F1
#
_cell.length_a   1.000
_cell.length_b   1.000
_cell.length_c   1.000
_cell.angle_alpha   90.00
_cell.angle_beta   90.00
_cell.angle_gamma   90.00
#
_symmetry.space_group_name_H-M   'P 1'
#
loop_
_entity.id
_entity.type
_entity.pdbx_description
1 polymer ?
#
loop_
_entity_poly.entity_id
_entity_poly.type
_entity_poly.pdbx_seq_one_letter_code
_entity_poly.pdbx_strand_id
1 'polypeptide(L)'
;MSYNFRDRADSFDFPTTTQADFHQQQQMTKVQIFERVYYRGTGQYLISLKRELSVFYDILFTYATLLKKIPPLRDVDSLAITAKIYMESLEKDFNDAITPKNMARWDQRGIDQDIKEVTLLLLDAAVEGLELTNKSINCTHLLFENFSNLSGLAIPEALNKSRAVLHSVTRVRNQLRLVQHWSGTDEELIYLEEASQRLIGEQRVLRDAFLVLEGSLIRYFLRVIAKNFHTDEITVEDCTFIYRRQLLSVVQYQCIVIPFDTEQEHQESKNKYMNTGIILILAFGLLMSFACLRLYDLVTSR
;
A
#
# COMPACT_ATOMS: atom_id res chain seq x y z
N MET A 1 -29.86 49.23 -63.54
CA MET A 1 -29.70 49.13 -62.07
C MET A 1 -28.42 48.36 -61.80
N SER A 2 -27.35 49.09 -61.49
CA SER A 2 -26.03 48.51 -61.20
C SER A 2 -25.96 48.14 -59.72
N TYR A 3 -25.88 46.85 -59.43
CA TYR A 3 -25.69 46.33 -58.08
C TYR A 3 -24.24 46.64 -57.65
N ASN A 4 -24.08 47.63 -56.77
CA ASN A 4 -22.77 48.08 -56.31
C ASN A 4 -22.32 47.20 -55.13
N PHE A 5 -21.33 46.33 -55.37
CA PHE A 5 -20.79 45.37 -54.39
C PHE A 5 -19.91 46.03 -53.30
N ARG A 6 -19.77 47.35 -53.34
CA ARG A 6 -18.83 48.13 -52.49
C ARG A 6 -19.43 48.62 -51.17
N ASP A 7 -20.76 48.68 -51.05
CA ASP A 7 -21.42 49.28 -49.88
C ASP A 7 -21.70 48.29 -48.73
N ARG A 8 -21.18 47.05 -48.81
CA ARG A 8 -21.28 46.02 -47.74
C ARG A 8 -19.94 45.59 -47.15
N ALA A 9 -18.83 46.23 -47.53
CA ALA A 9 -17.52 45.94 -46.95
C ALA A 9 -17.31 46.59 -45.57
N ASP A 10 -18.11 47.60 -45.22
CA ASP A 10 -17.92 48.41 -43.99
C ASP A 10 -18.78 47.95 -42.79
N SER A 11 -19.34 46.74 -42.83
CA SER A 11 -20.08 46.17 -41.68
C SER A 11 -19.62 44.77 -41.25
N PHE A 12 -18.42 44.36 -41.67
CA PHE A 12 -17.73 43.24 -41.02
C PHE A 12 -16.78 43.82 -39.97
N ASP A 13 -17.32 44.06 -38.77
CA ASP A 13 -16.51 44.13 -37.56
C ASP A 13 -15.81 42.78 -37.39
N PHE A 14 -14.62 42.65 -37.98
CA PHE A 14 -13.70 41.59 -37.58
C PHE A 14 -13.42 41.82 -36.10
N PRO A 15 -13.65 40.84 -35.21
CA PRO A 15 -13.29 41.01 -33.81
C PRO A 15 -11.79 41.28 -33.77
N THR A 16 -11.42 42.51 -33.42
CA THR A 16 -10.03 42.93 -33.21
C THR A 16 -9.51 42.10 -32.05
N THR A 17 -8.92 40.95 -32.35
CA THR A 17 -8.33 40.07 -31.34
C THR A 17 -7.15 40.84 -30.77
N THR A 18 -7.30 41.34 -29.55
CA THR A 18 -6.26 42.13 -28.91
C THR A 18 -5.09 41.22 -28.54
N GLN A 19 -3.88 41.77 -28.38
CA GLN A 19 -2.74 41.01 -27.87
C GLN A 19 -3.07 40.30 -26.54
N ALA A 20 -3.93 40.91 -25.72
CA ALA A 20 -4.43 40.31 -24.48
C ALA A 20 -5.25 39.03 -24.74
N ASP A 21 -6.13 39.03 -25.75
CA ASP A 21 -6.93 37.85 -26.14
C ASP A 21 -6.03 36.72 -26.66
N PHE A 22 -4.98 37.06 -27.42
CA PHE A 22 -4.00 36.06 -27.90
C PHE A 22 -3.16 35.46 -26.76
N HIS A 23 -2.75 36.28 -25.79
CA HIS A 23 -2.04 35.82 -24.60
C HIS A 23 -2.93 34.94 -23.71
N GLN A 24 -4.19 35.32 -23.48
CA GLN A 24 -5.16 34.47 -22.76
C GLN A 24 -5.42 33.15 -23.48
N GLN A 25 -5.54 33.17 -24.81
CA GLN A 25 -5.77 31.96 -25.59
C GLN A 25 -4.54 31.02 -25.57
N GLN A 26 -3.33 31.57 -25.56
CA GLN A 26 -2.10 30.80 -25.34
C GLN A 26 -2.00 30.23 -23.92
N GLN A 27 -2.36 31.00 -22.89
CA GLN A 27 -2.37 30.54 -21.50
C GLN A 27 -3.39 29.40 -21.31
N MET A 28 -4.62 29.56 -21.81
CA MET A 28 -5.62 28.48 -21.77
C MET A 28 -5.16 27.20 -22.48
N THR A 29 -4.44 27.34 -23.61
CA THR A 29 -3.87 26.19 -24.33
C THR A 29 -2.79 25.47 -23.49
N LYS A 30 -1.94 26.21 -22.77
CA LYS A 30 -0.94 25.62 -21.87
C LYS A 30 -1.59 24.87 -20.72
N VAL A 31 -2.61 25.45 -20.09
CA VAL A 31 -3.33 24.84 -18.96
C VAL A 31 -3.97 23.52 -19.38
N GLN A 32 -4.63 23.48 -20.54
CA GLN A 32 -5.21 22.24 -21.09
C GLN A 32 -4.16 21.15 -21.36
N ILE A 33 -2.95 21.53 -21.79
CA ILE A 33 -1.85 20.58 -22.00
C ILE A 33 -1.37 20.02 -20.66
N PHE A 34 -1.14 20.87 -19.66
CA PHE A 34 -0.68 20.44 -18.34
C PHE A 34 -1.73 19.61 -17.59
N GLU A 35 -2.99 20.01 -17.64
CA GLU A 35 -4.10 19.24 -17.08
C GLU A 35 -4.15 17.84 -17.72
N ARG A 36 -4.03 17.75 -19.05
CA ARG A 36 -3.92 16.47 -19.77
C ARG A 36 -2.76 15.62 -19.26
N VAL A 37 -1.57 16.20 -19.10
CA VAL A 37 -0.39 15.49 -18.59
C VAL A 37 -0.64 14.99 -17.17
N TYR A 38 -1.22 15.82 -16.30
CA TYR A 38 -1.48 15.49 -14.91
C TYR A 38 -2.49 14.35 -14.76
N TYR A 39 -3.63 14.41 -15.45
CA TYR A 39 -4.61 13.34 -15.43
C TYR A 39 -4.11 12.05 -16.08
N ARG A 40 -3.35 12.14 -17.18
CA ARG A 40 -2.67 10.97 -17.75
C ARG A 40 -1.76 10.31 -16.73
N GLY A 41 -0.96 11.11 -16.02
CA GLY A 41 -0.14 10.64 -14.91
C GLY A 41 -0.98 10.00 -13.81
N THR A 42 -2.14 10.58 -13.51
CA THR A 42 -3.06 10.06 -12.48
C THR A 42 -3.66 8.73 -12.90
N GLY A 43 -3.99 8.55 -14.18
CA GLY A 43 -4.41 7.25 -14.73
C GLY A 43 -3.32 6.17 -14.56
N GLN A 44 -2.06 6.51 -14.81
CA GLN A 44 -0.93 5.58 -14.57
C GLN A 44 -0.72 5.28 -13.08
N TYR A 45 -0.93 6.28 -12.22
CA TYR A 45 -0.93 6.11 -10.78
C TYR A 45 -2.05 5.15 -10.33
N LEU A 46 -3.27 5.30 -10.85
CA LEU A 46 -4.41 4.41 -10.57
C LEU A 46 -4.15 2.96 -11.02
N ILE A 47 -3.50 2.76 -12.17
CA ILE A 47 -3.06 1.41 -12.60
C ILE A 47 -2.08 0.80 -11.59
N SER A 48 -1.16 1.60 -11.08
CA SER A 48 -0.19 1.16 -10.08
C SER A 48 -0.88 0.84 -8.76
N LEU A 49 -1.81 1.70 -8.34
CA LEU A 49 -2.61 1.54 -7.13
C LEU A 49 -3.47 0.28 -7.17
N LYS A 50 -4.08 -0.04 -8.32
CA LYS A 50 -4.83 -1.28 -8.51
C LYS A 50 -4.04 -2.52 -8.06
N ARG A 51 -2.75 -2.59 -8.39
CA ARG A 51 -1.87 -3.70 -7.99
C ARG A 51 -1.68 -3.73 -6.47
N GLU A 52 -1.46 -2.57 -5.85
CA GLU A 52 -1.36 -2.46 -4.40
C GLU A 52 -2.63 -2.92 -3.68
N LEU A 53 -3.80 -2.53 -4.18
CA LEU A 53 -5.09 -2.95 -3.61
C LEU A 53 -5.23 -4.47 -3.60
N SER A 54 -4.85 -5.13 -4.70
CA SER A 54 -4.84 -6.58 -4.78
C SER A 54 -3.86 -7.24 -3.78
N VAL A 55 -2.70 -6.62 -3.53
CA VAL A 55 -1.72 -7.10 -2.53
C VAL A 55 -2.28 -6.93 -1.11
N PHE A 56 -2.93 -5.80 -0.81
CA PHE A 56 -3.58 -5.60 0.48
C PHE A 56 -4.76 -6.55 0.70
N TYR A 57 -5.50 -6.89 -0.36
CA TYR A 57 -6.50 -7.95 -0.29
C TYR A 57 -5.86 -9.28 0.14
N ASP A 58 -4.73 -9.68 -0.45
CA ASP A 58 -4.05 -10.92 -0.09
C ASP A 58 -3.60 -10.92 1.38
N ILE A 59 -3.09 -9.78 1.87
CA ILE A 59 -2.71 -9.59 3.28
C ILE A 59 -3.92 -9.79 4.19
N LEU A 60 -5.04 -9.12 3.88
CA LEU A 60 -6.27 -9.21 4.67
C LEU A 60 -6.89 -10.61 4.61
N PHE A 61 -6.84 -11.27 3.45
CA PHE A 61 -7.30 -12.65 3.31
C PHE A 61 -6.42 -13.60 4.14
N THR A 62 -5.11 -13.39 4.14
CA THR A 62 -4.19 -14.14 5.02
C THR A 62 -4.56 -13.95 6.49
N TYR A 63 -4.76 -12.70 6.95
CA TYR A 63 -5.11 -12.44 8.34
C TYR A 63 -6.49 -12.98 8.72
N ALA A 64 -7.52 -12.79 7.90
CA ALA A 64 -8.83 -13.38 8.14
C ALA A 64 -8.77 -14.92 8.22
N THR A 65 -7.88 -15.54 7.44
CA THR A 65 -7.68 -17.00 7.46
C THR A 65 -7.01 -17.47 8.74
N LEU A 66 -5.99 -16.73 9.22
CA LEU A 66 -5.28 -17.05 10.46
C LEU A 66 -6.15 -16.79 11.70
N LEU A 67 -6.83 -15.65 11.76
CA LEU A 67 -7.69 -15.27 12.87
C LEU A 67 -8.85 -16.26 13.07
N LYS A 68 -9.43 -16.79 11.99
CA LYS A 68 -10.44 -17.86 12.05
C LYS A 68 -9.92 -19.15 12.71
N LYS A 69 -8.60 -19.40 12.67
CA LYS A 69 -7.95 -20.57 13.26
C LYS A 69 -7.54 -20.35 14.72
N ILE A 70 -7.67 -19.13 15.24
CA ILE A 70 -7.37 -18.77 16.63
C ILE A 70 -8.69 -18.80 17.42
N PRO A 71 -8.72 -19.35 18.65
CA PRO A 71 -9.89 -19.30 19.54
C PRO A 71 -10.45 -17.87 19.70
N PRO A 72 -11.75 -17.72 20.02
CA PRO A 72 -12.57 -16.63 19.52
C PRO A 72 -12.08 -15.23 19.91
N LEU A 73 -11.60 -14.50 18.89
CA LEU A 73 -11.41 -13.05 18.90
C LEU A 73 -12.35 -12.41 17.86
N ARG A 74 -13.65 -12.52 18.13
CA ARG A 74 -14.72 -12.17 17.17
C ARG A 74 -14.59 -10.75 16.60
N ASP A 75 -14.13 -9.80 17.41
CA ASP A 75 -14.04 -8.40 16.99
C ASP A 75 -12.89 -8.17 15.98
N VAL A 76 -11.71 -8.75 16.21
CA VAL A 76 -10.57 -8.61 15.30
C VAL A 76 -10.78 -9.42 14.02
N ASP A 77 -11.36 -10.62 14.14
CA ASP A 77 -11.73 -11.45 12.99
C ASP A 77 -12.78 -10.78 12.11
N SER A 78 -13.85 -10.25 12.70
CA SER A 78 -14.89 -9.53 11.94
C SER A 78 -14.34 -8.28 11.23
N LEU A 79 -13.43 -7.54 11.86
CA LEU A 79 -12.76 -6.39 11.23
C LEU A 79 -11.92 -6.83 10.02
N ALA A 80 -11.13 -7.90 10.15
CA ALA A 80 -10.33 -8.43 9.05
C ALA A 80 -11.20 -8.95 7.88
N ILE A 81 -12.30 -9.64 8.19
CA ILE A 81 -13.28 -10.10 7.18
C ILE A 81 -13.92 -8.90 6.47
N THR A 82 -14.34 -7.89 7.23
CA THR A 82 -14.99 -6.68 6.67
C THR A 82 -14.02 -5.92 5.77
N ALA A 83 -12.78 -5.71 6.22
CA ALA A 83 -11.74 -5.08 5.43
C ALA A 83 -11.45 -5.87 4.14
N LYS A 84 -11.37 -7.21 4.23
CA LYS A 84 -11.16 -8.09 3.08
C LYS A 84 -12.28 -7.94 2.04
N ILE A 85 -13.54 -7.99 2.46
CA ILE A 85 -14.70 -7.85 1.57
C ILE A 85 -14.73 -6.47 0.91
N TYR A 86 -14.44 -5.40 1.66
CA TYR A 86 -14.35 -4.06 1.10
C TYR A 86 -13.25 -3.97 0.04
N MET A 87 -12.06 -4.51 0.33
CA MET A 87 -10.94 -4.50 -0.62
C MET A 87 -11.23 -5.33 -1.88
N GLU A 88 -11.97 -6.44 -1.75
CA GLU A 88 -12.43 -7.25 -2.89
C GLU A 88 -13.36 -6.45 -3.81
N SER A 89 -14.34 -5.75 -3.22
CA SER A 89 -15.25 -4.87 -3.97
C SER A 89 -14.48 -3.75 -4.66
N LEU A 90 -13.57 -3.10 -3.94
CA LEU A 90 -12.77 -2.01 -4.48
C LEU A 90 -11.86 -2.48 -5.63
N GLU A 91 -11.25 -3.66 -5.51
CA GLU A 91 -10.47 -4.26 -6.60
C GLU A 91 -11.35 -4.49 -7.84
N LYS A 92 -12.58 -4.97 -7.66
CA LYS A 92 -13.55 -5.12 -8.76
C LYS A 92 -13.91 -3.78 -9.40
N ASP A 93 -14.19 -2.76 -8.60
CA ASP A 93 -14.51 -1.41 -9.09
C ASP A 93 -13.33 -0.82 -9.90
N PHE A 94 -12.09 -1.02 -9.44
CA PHE A 94 -10.89 -0.64 -10.18
C PHE A 94 -10.72 -1.46 -11.48
N ASN A 95 -11.06 -2.75 -11.48
CA ASN A 95 -11.03 -3.57 -12.69
C ASN A 95 -12.03 -3.08 -13.74
N ASP A 96 -13.24 -2.74 -13.32
CA ASP A 96 -14.32 -2.29 -14.20
C ASP A 96 -14.05 -0.87 -14.73
N ALA A 97 -13.47 0.01 -13.89
CA ALA A 97 -13.13 1.37 -14.29
C ALA A 97 -11.87 1.42 -15.19
N ILE A 98 -10.81 0.67 -14.86
CA ILE A 98 -9.50 0.72 -15.52
C ILE A 98 -9.41 -0.36 -16.61
N THR A 99 -10.24 -0.23 -17.64
CA THR A 99 -10.17 -1.05 -18.86
C THR A 99 -9.29 -0.38 -19.92
N PRO A 100 -8.70 -1.12 -20.88
CA PRO A 100 -7.92 -0.51 -21.97
C PRO A 100 -8.71 0.56 -22.75
N LYS A 101 -10.02 0.33 -22.94
CA LYS A 101 -10.93 1.27 -23.59
C LYS A 101 -11.11 2.55 -22.77
N ASN A 102 -11.32 2.42 -21.47
CA ASN A 102 -11.48 3.56 -20.58
C ASN A 102 -10.16 4.34 -20.46
N MET A 103 -9.03 3.66 -20.31
CA MET A 103 -7.70 4.28 -20.23
C MET A 103 -7.36 5.16 -21.43
N ALA A 104 -7.81 4.80 -22.64
CA ALA A 104 -7.65 5.64 -23.81
C ALA A 104 -8.32 7.03 -23.66
N ARG A 105 -9.34 7.16 -22.81
CA ARG A 105 -10.01 8.45 -22.51
C ARG A 105 -9.14 9.39 -21.68
N TRP A 106 -8.25 8.88 -20.83
CA TRP A 106 -7.26 9.71 -20.10
C TRP A 106 -6.21 10.32 -21.03
N ASP A 107 -6.09 9.81 -22.26
CA ASP A 107 -5.15 10.30 -23.28
C ASP A 107 -5.80 11.27 -24.29
N GLN A 108 -7.11 11.53 -24.23
CA GLN A 108 -7.82 12.37 -25.21
C GLN A 108 -7.49 13.87 -25.07
N ARG A 109 -7.73 14.65 -26.14
CA ARG A 109 -7.58 16.11 -26.12
C ARG A 109 -8.85 16.72 -25.51
N GLY A 110 -8.72 17.28 -24.30
CA GLY A 110 -9.86 17.65 -23.48
C GLY A 110 -10.27 16.46 -22.63
N ILE A 111 -10.19 16.61 -21.32
CA ILE A 111 -10.56 15.54 -20.38
C ILE A 111 -12.03 15.69 -20.08
N ASP A 112 -12.81 14.67 -20.43
CA ASP A 112 -14.22 14.61 -20.11
C ASP A 112 -14.44 14.76 -18.60
N GLN A 113 -15.47 15.52 -18.23
CA GLN A 113 -15.87 15.70 -16.83
C GLN A 113 -16.07 14.34 -16.12
N ASP A 114 -16.66 13.36 -16.82
CA ASP A 114 -16.83 11.99 -16.33
C ASP A 114 -15.51 11.36 -15.86
N ILE A 115 -14.42 11.56 -16.61
CA ILE A 115 -13.10 11.02 -16.27
C ILE A 115 -12.57 11.66 -15.01
N LYS A 116 -12.79 12.97 -14.84
CA LYS A 116 -12.41 13.71 -13.64
C LYS A 116 -13.13 13.18 -12.41
N GLU A 117 -14.44 12.96 -12.53
CA GLU A 117 -15.30 12.45 -11.45
C GLU A 117 -14.97 11.00 -11.09
N VAL A 118 -14.86 10.12 -12.08
CA VAL A 118 -14.47 8.71 -11.85
C VAL A 118 -13.08 8.61 -11.20
N THR A 119 -12.12 9.41 -11.64
CA THR A 119 -10.77 9.42 -11.05
C THR A 119 -10.83 9.79 -9.57
N LEU A 120 -11.59 10.84 -9.20
CA LEU A 120 -11.75 11.22 -7.81
C LEU A 120 -12.50 10.16 -7.00
N LEU A 121 -13.57 9.60 -7.55
CA LEU A 121 -14.37 8.58 -6.87
C LEU A 121 -13.52 7.34 -6.53
N LEU A 122 -12.68 6.88 -7.47
CA LEU A 122 -11.75 5.78 -7.25
C LEU A 122 -10.73 6.11 -6.15
N LEU A 123 -10.19 7.33 -6.14
CA LEU A 123 -9.24 7.76 -5.11
C LEU A 123 -9.90 7.88 -3.74
N ASP A 124 -11.14 8.38 -3.67
CA ASP A 124 -11.90 8.48 -2.43
C ASP A 124 -12.21 7.10 -1.84
N ALA A 125 -12.75 6.19 -2.66
CA ALA A 125 -12.99 4.80 -2.25
C ALA A 125 -11.68 4.08 -1.86
N ALA A 126 -10.57 4.37 -2.54
CA ALA A 126 -9.27 3.82 -2.17
C ALA A 126 -8.76 4.35 -0.82
N VAL A 127 -8.95 5.63 -0.50
CA VAL A 127 -8.61 6.17 0.83
C VAL A 127 -9.40 5.45 1.91
N GLU A 128 -10.72 5.34 1.76
CA GLU A 128 -11.58 4.65 2.73
C GLU A 128 -11.16 3.18 2.92
N GLY A 129 -10.94 2.46 1.83
CA GLY A 129 -10.50 1.06 1.87
C GLY A 129 -9.12 0.90 2.52
N LEU A 130 -8.18 1.80 2.25
CA LEU A 130 -6.84 1.77 2.83
C LEU A 130 -6.83 2.17 4.31
N GLU A 131 -7.71 3.07 4.75
CA GLU A 131 -7.89 3.37 6.18
C GLU A 131 -8.41 2.15 6.94
N LEU A 132 -9.43 1.48 6.40
CA LEU A 132 -9.97 0.25 6.98
C LEU A 132 -8.91 -0.88 7.00
N THR A 133 -8.15 -1.00 5.92
CA THR A 133 -7.02 -1.94 5.82
C THR A 133 -5.96 -1.65 6.87
N ASN A 134 -5.53 -0.38 7.00
CA ASN A 134 -4.52 0.00 7.97
C ASN A 134 -4.96 -0.29 9.40
N LYS A 135 -6.22 0.03 9.74
CA LYS A 135 -6.82 -0.29 11.04
C LYS A 135 -6.82 -1.80 11.29
N SER A 136 -7.27 -2.59 10.31
CA SER A 136 -7.30 -4.06 10.42
C SER A 136 -5.91 -4.64 10.65
N ILE A 137 -4.92 -4.27 9.82
CA ILE A 137 -3.53 -4.72 9.96
C ILE A 137 -2.97 -4.32 11.32
N ASN A 138 -3.19 -3.07 11.76
CA ASN A 138 -2.71 -2.58 13.05
C ASN A 138 -3.30 -3.37 14.22
N CYS A 139 -4.61 -3.63 14.21
CA CYS A 139 -5.27 -4.44 15.25
C CYS A 139 -4.73 -5.87 15.27
N THR A 140 -4.53 -6.49 14.10
CA THR A 140 -3.95 -7.84 14.00
C THR A 140 -2.50 -7.87 14.48
N HIS A 141 -1.69 -6.86 14.15
CA HIS A 141 -0.30 -6.76 14.62
C HIS A 141 -0.25 -6.63 16.14
N LEU A 142 -1.01 -5.69 16.72
CA LEU A 142 -1.10 -5.52 18.17
C LEU A 142 -1.52 -6.81 18.87
N LEU A 143 -2.49 -7.52 18.29
CA LEU A 143 -2.89 -8.82 18.81
C LEU A 143 -1.72 -9.81 18.77
N PHE A 144 -1.07 -9.98 17.62
CA PHE A 144 0.01 -10.94 17.45
C PHE A 144 1.25 -10.61 18.29
N GLU A 145 1.53 -9.34 18.55
CA GLU A 145 2.63 -8.91 19.43
C GLU A 145 2.38 -9.27 20.90
N ASN A 146 1.12 -9.34 21.32
CA ASN A 146 0.76 -9.68 22.70
C ASN A 146 0.89 -11.19 23.00
N PHE A 147 1.03 -12.04 21.99
CA PHE A 147 1.18 -13.48 22.15
C PHE A 147 2.43 -13.97 21.41
N SER A 148 3.39 -14.50 22.16
CA SER A 148 4.69 -14.90 21.62
C SER A 148 4.59 -15.92 20.49
N ASN A 149 3.67 -16.87 20.59
CA ASN A 149 3.41 -17.89 19.57
C ASN A 149 2.72 -17.32 18.32
N LEU A 150 2.11 -16.13 18.40
CA LEU A 150 1.48 -15.43 17.27
C LEU A 150 2.39 -14.37 16.65
N SER A 151 3.42 -13.90 17.36
CA SER A 151 4.32 -12.82 16.89
C SER A 151 4.96 -13.11 15.52
N GLY A 152 5.21 -14.38 15.20
CA GLY A 152 5.74 -14.83 13.90
C GLY A 152 4.72 -14.87 12.75
N LEU A 153 3.42 -14.69 13.03
CA LEU A 153 2.33 -14.69 12.05
C LEU A 153 2.08 -13.29 11.46
N ALA A 154 2.69 -12.25 12.00
CA ALA A 154 2.59 -10.92 11.43
C ALA A 154 3.39 -10.84 10.13
N ILE A 155 2.70 -10.57 9.02
CA ILE A 155 3.35 -10.26 7.73
C ILE A 155 4.27 -9.03 7.90
N PRO A 156 5.59 -9.17 7.67
CA PRO A 156 6.54 -8.07 7.81
C PRO A 156 6.21 -6.90 6.87
N GLU A 157 6.50 -5.68 7.31
CA GLU A 157 6.30 -4.43 6.55
C GLU A 157 4.84 -4.08 6.18
N ALA A 158 3.86 -4.97 6.38
CA ALA A 158 2.45 -4.73 6.02
C ALA A 158 1.88 -3.44 6.65
N LEU A 159 2.17 -3.20 7.93
CA LEU A 159 1.72 -2.00 8.64
C LEU A 159 2.42 -0.73 8.13
N ASN A 160 3.74 -0.77 7.96
CA ASN A 160 4.51 0.37 7.48
C ASN A 160 4.09 0.77 6.05
N LYS A 161 3.93 -0.22 5.17
CA LYS A 161 3.57 0.03 3.77
C LYS A 161 2.12 0.42 3.60
N SER A 162 1.18 -0.12 4.38
CA SER A 162 -0.21 0.36 4.35
C SER A 162 -0.32 1.84 4.73
N ARG A 163 0.42 2.31 5.73
CA ARG A 163 0.49 3.75 6.07
C ARG A 163 1.06 4.58 4.93
N ALA A 164 2.18 4.14 4.34
CA ALA A 164 2.84 4.85 3.24
C ALA A 164 1.92 4.98 2.01
N VAL A 165 1.25 3.90 1.62
CA VAL A 165 0.32 3.89 0.48
C VAL A 165 -0.91 4.76 0.78
N LEU A 166 -1.49 4.67 1.99
CA LEU A 166 -2.61 5.53 2.39
C LEU A 166 -2.25 7.03 2.30
N HIS A 167 -1.07 7.42 2.80
CA HIS A 167 -0.61 8.80 2.69
C HIS A 167 -0.40 9.25 1.24
N SER A 168 0.18 8.38 0.40
CA SER A 168 0.36 8.63 -1.03
C SER A 168 -0.97 8.89 -1.74
N VAL A 169 -1.96 8.00 -1.57
CA VAL A 169 -3.29 8.14 -2.19
C VAL A 169 -4.00 9.39 -1.68
N THR A 170 -3.93 9.68 -0.38
CA THR A 170 -4.51 10.89 0.22
C THR A 170 -3.93 12.16 -0.40
N ARG A 171 -2.62 12.22 -0.62
CA ARG A 171 -1.96 13.37 -1.24
C ARG A 171 -2.39 13.56 -2.70
N VAL A 172 -2.36 12.49 -3.49
CA VAL A 172 -2.77 12.54 -4.91
C VAL A 172 -4.24 12.96 -5.03
N ARG A 173 -5.12 12.41 -4.19
CA ARG A 173 -6.53 12.82 -4.13
C ARG A 173 -6.68 14.31 -3.83
N ASN A 174 -6.02 14.80 -2.78
CA ASN A 174 -6.14 16.20 -2.38
C ASN A 174 -5.58 17.14 -3.47
N GLN A 175 -4.50 16.76 -4.15
CA GLN A 175 -3.96 17.50 -5.29
C GLN A 175 -4.93 17.51 -6.47
N LEU A 176 -5.55 16.38 -6.80
CA LEU A 176 -6.52 16.29 -7.90
C LEU A 176 -7.76 17.17 -7.67
N ARG A 177 -8.24 17.28 -6.42
CA ARG A 177 -9.36 18.18 -6.06
C ARG A 177 -9.03 19.65 -6.33
N LEU A 178 -7.78 20.05 -6.10
CA LEU A 178 -7.32 21.42 -6.38
C LEU A 178 -7.25 21.68 -7.89
N VAL A 179 -6.79 20.69 -8.67
CA VAL A 179 -6.63 20.78 -10.13
C VAL A 179 -7.97 20.99 -10.86
N GLN A 180 -9.08 20.46 -10.33
CA GLN A 180 -10.40 20.53 -10.97
C GLN A 180 -10.97 21.94 -11.14
N HIS A 181 -10.49 22.92 -10.37
CA HIS A 181 -11.13 24.23 -10.25
C HIS A 181 -10.32 25.37 -10.87
N TRP A 182 -9.34 25.08 -11.72
CA TRP A 182 -8.41 26.10 -12.23
C TRP A 182 -8.94 26.94 -13.37
N SER A 183 -8.52 28.21 -13.32
CA SER A 183 -8.97 29.28 -14.22
C SER A 183 -7.93 29.68 -15.27
N GLY A 184 -6.71 29.18 -15.15
CA GLY A 184 -5.61 29.31 -16.11
C GLY A 184 -4.59 30.42 -15.80
N THR A 185 -4.39 30.75 -14.53
CA THR A 185 -3.39 31.73 -14.09
C THR A 185 -1.96 31.18 -14.16
N ASP A 186 -0.96 32.05 -14.26
CA ASP A 186 0.46 31.64 -14.30
C ASP A 186 0.89 30.92 -13.00
N GLU A 187 0.30 31.27 -11.85
CA GLU A 187 0.54 30.58 -10.57
C GLU A 187 -0.01 29.14 -10.58
N GLU A 188 -1.19 28.93 -11.17
CA GLU A 188 -1.77 27.59 -11.35
C GLU A 188 -0.91 26.73 -12.30
N LEU A 189 -0.27 27.32 -13.30
CA LEU A 189 0.66 26.62 -14.20
C LEU A 189 1.93 26.13 -13.48
N ILE A 190 2.52 26.96 -12.61
CA ILE A 190 3.67 26.55 -11.78
C ILE A 190 3.26 25.43 -10.83
N TYR A 191 2.10 25.57 -10.18
CA TYR A 191 1.58 24.54 -9.29
C TYR A 191 1.30 23.23 -10.04
N LEU A 192 0.76 23.28 -11.27
CA LEU A 192 0.55 22.13 -12.14
C LEU A 192 1.81 21.33 -12.40
N GLU A 193 2.89 22.03 -12.69
CA GLU A 193 4.20 21.44 -12.91
C GLU A 193 4.69 20.75 -11.64
N GLU A 194 4.63 21.43 -10.48
CA GLU A 194 5.00 20.84 -9.20
C GLU A 194 4.13 19.62 -8.84
N ALA A 195 2.82 19.71 -9.04
CA ALA A 195 1.89 18.63 -8.79
C ALA A 195 2.21 17.40 -9.66
N SER A 196 2.54 17.63 -10.94
CA SER A 196 2.96 16.57 -11.86
C SER A 196 4.25 15.89 -11.41
N GLN A 197 5.24 16.65 -10.93
CA GLN A 197 6.47 16.08 -10.37
C GLN A 197 6.22 15.28 -9.08
N ARG A 198 5.37 15.80 -8.18
CA ARG A 198 4.97 15.10 -6.95
C ARG A 198 4.26 13.79 -7.26
N LEU A 199 3.38 13.78 -8.27
CA LEU A 199 2.68 12.56 -8.71
C LEU A 199 3.66 11.45 -9.15
N ILE A 200 4.75 11.79 -9.83
CA ILE A 200 5.82 10.84 -10.15
C ILE A 200 6.46 10.28 -8.88
N GLY A 201 6.68 11.14 -7.87
CA GLY A 201 7.17 10.73 -6.56
C GLY A 201 6.24 9.73 -5.87
N GLU A 202 4.94 10.03 -5.84
CA GLU A 202 3.92 9.15 -5.24
C GLU A 202 3.79 7.83 -6.01
N GLN A 203 3.96 7.82 -7.34
CA GLN A 203 4.01 6.57 -8.12
C GLN A 203 5.20 5.68 -7.72
N ARG A 204 6.34 6.27 -7.37
CA ARG A 204 7.49 5.50 -6.84
C ARG A 204 7.17 4.91 -5.48
N VAL A 205 6.45 5.62 -4.62
CA VAL A 205 5.99 5.09 -3.32
C VAL A 205 5.18 3.81 -3.52
N LEU A 206 4.23 3.80 -4.45
CA LEU A 206 3.44 2.60 -4.76
C LEU A 206 4.31 1.45 -5.26
N ARG A 207 5.22 1.72 -6.19
CA ARG A 207 6.13 0.69 -6.72
C ARG A 207 7.04 0.10 -5.65
N ASP A 208 7.59 0.94 -4.79
CA ASP A 208 8.50 0.50 -3.73
C ASP A 208 7.74 -0.26 -2.65
N ALA A 209 6.48 0.12 -2.38
CA ALA A 209 5.58 -0.66 -1.53
C ALA A 209 5.30 -2.05 -2.14
N PHE A 210 4.94 -2.13 -3.43
CA PHE A 210 4.73 -3.37 -4.15
C PHE A 210 5.88 -4.35 -3.97
N LEU A 211 7.10 -3.91 -4.32
CA LEU A 211 8.29 -4.76 -4.33
C LEU A 211 8.64 -5.28 -2.94
N VAL A 212 8.50 -4.43 -1.93
CA VAL A 212 8.76 -4.82 -0.54
C VAL A 212 7.69 -5.79 -0.04
N LEU A 213 6.41 -5.49 -0.26
CA LEU A 213 5.31 -6.35 0.18
C LEU A 213 5.32 -7.70 -0.52
N GLU A 214 5.52 -7.72 -1.83
CA GLU A 214 5.57 -8.97 -2.61
C GLU A 214 6.72 -9.86 -2.15
N GLY A 215 7.92 -9.30 -1.99
CA GLY A 215 9.07 -10.04 -1.47
C GLY A 215 8.88 -10.51 -0.01
N SER A 216 8.18 -9.74 0.80
CA SER A 216 7.82 -10.13 2.17
C SER A 216 6.76 -11.24 2.18
N LEU A 217 5.73 -11.16 1.35
CA LEU A 217 4.66 -12.15 1.24
C LEU A 217 5.20 -13.48 0.72
N ILE A 218 6.03 -13.50 -0.32
CA ILE A 218 6.65 -14.74 -0.81
C ILE A 218 7.41 -15.45 0.31
N ARG A 219 8.28 -14.71 1.02
CA ARG A 219 9.05 -15.26 2.15
C ARG A 219 8.17 -15.70 3.31
N TYR A 220 7.11 -14.94 3.59
CA TYR A 220 6.13 -15.26 4.62
C TYR A 220 5.40 -16.56 4.30
N PHE A 221 4.88 -16.72 3.09
CA PHE A 221 4.14 -17.91 2.67
C PHE A 221 5.02 -19.17 2.69
N LEU A 222 6.25 -19.09 2.17
CA LEU A 222 7.19 -20.22 2.21
C LEU A 222 7.57 -20.64 3.64
N ARG A 223 7.62 -19.70 4.59
CA ARG A 223 8.04 -19.99 5.97
C ARG A 223 6.90 -20.38 6.89
N VAL A 224 5.78 -19.67 6.79
CA VAL A 224 4.65 -19.80 7.71
C VAL A 224 3.59 -20.70 7.12
N ILE A 225 3.15 -20.44 5.89
CA ILE A 225 2.05 -21.17 5.29
C ILE A 225 2.47 -22.58 4.85
N ALA A 226 3.57 -22.69 4.11
CA ALA A 226 4.05 -23.97 3.59
C ALA A 226 4.49 -24.95 4.69
N LYS A 227 5.08 -24.45 5.78
CA LYS A 227 5.55 -25.35 6.85
C LYS A 227 4.45 -25.81 7.80
N ASN A 228 3.44 -24.97 8.03
CA ASN A 228 2.47 -25.21 9.10
C ASN A 228 1.08 -25.58 8.59
N PHE A 229 0.77 -25.28 7.32
CA PHE A 229 -0.58 -25.44 6.80
C PHE A 229 -0.60 -26.35 5.56
N HIS A 230 0.40 -26.34 4.69
CA HIS A 230 0.40 -27.22 3.52
C HIS A 230 1.28 -28.45 3.68
N THR A 231 0.83 -29.59 3.17
CA THR A 231 1.58 -30.85 3.20
C THR A 231 2.43 -31.08 1.96
N ASP A 232 2.08 -30.43 0.85
CA ASP A 232 2.77 -30.57 -0.43
C ASP A 232 3.89 -29.54 -0.56
N GLU A 233 4.87 -29.81 -1.42
CA GLU A 233 6.02 -28.94 -1.65
C GLU A 233 5.56 -27.63 -2.35
N ILE A 234 5.47 -26.55 -1.58
CA ILE A 234 5.16 -25.22 -2.11
C ILE A 234 6.41 -24.58 -2.68
N THR A 235 6.30 -24.12 -3.93
CA THR A 235 7.37 -23.41 -4.62
C THR A 235 7.23 -21.88 -4.49
N VAL A 236 8.26 -21.16 -4.92
CA VAL A 236 8.22 -19.68 -4.98
C VAL A 236 7.11 -19.21 -5.93
N GLU A 237 6.87 -19.92 -7.03
CA GLU A 237 5.87 -19.55 -8.05
C GLU A 237 4.45 -19.55 -7.46
N ASP A 238 4.13 -20.55 -6.66
CA ASP A 238 2.84 -20.68 -5.95
C ASP A 238 2.59 -19.53 -4.96
N CYS A 239 3.67 -18.90 -4.48
CA CYS A 239 3.61 -17.80 -3.52
C CYS A 239 3.57 -16.41 -4.19
N THR A 240 3.71 -16.33 -5.51
CA THR A 240 3.65 -15.06 -6.25
C THR A 240 2.23 -14.51 -6.28
N PHE A 241 2.12 -13.19 -6.44
CA PHE A 241 0.86 -12.46 -6.57
C PHE A 241 -0.20 -13.13 -7.46
N ILE A 242 0.19 -13.82 -8.54
CA ILE A 242 -0.72 -14.47 -9.48
C ILE A 242 -1.39 -15.71 -8.89
N TYR A 243 -0.63 -16.53 -8.16
CA TYR A 243 -1.09 -17.85 -7.70
C TYR A 243 -1.44 -17.89 -6.20
N ARG A 244 -0.96 -16.93 -5.42
CA ARG A 244 -1.10 -16.89 -3.95
C ARG A 244 -2.54 -17.03 -3.45
N ARG A 245 -3.52 -16.44 -4.16
CA ARG A 245 -4.94 -16.53 -3.77
C ARG A 245 -5.49 -17.94 -3.85
N GLN A 246 -5.01 -18.75 -4.79
CA GLN A 246 -5.38 -20.17 -4.90
C GLN A 246 -4.81 -20.97 -3.73
N LEU A 247 -3.57 -20.67 -3.34
CA LEU A 247 -2.98 -21.28 -2.15
C LEU A 247 -3.73 -20.90 -0.87
N LEU A 248 -4.09 -19.62 -0.70
CA LEU A 248 -4.87 -19.15 0.46
C LEU A 248 -6.24 -19.81 0.56
N SER A 249 -6.93 -20.02 -0.56
CA SER A 249 -8.24 -20.67 -0.54
C SER A 249 -8.14 -22.10 -0.03
N VAL A 250 -7.10 -22.86 -0.42
CA VAL A 250 -6.85 -24.21 0.10
C VAL A 250 -6.60 -24.18 1.62
N VAL A 251 -5.74 -23.27 2.08
CA VAL A 251 -5.38 -23.14 3.51
C VAL A 251 -6.59 -22.79 4.38
N GLN A 252 -7.53 -22.00 3.85
CA GLN A 252 -8.75 -21.60 4.55
C GLN A 252 -9.61 -22.80 4.98
N TYR A 253 -9.63 -23.88 4.20
CA TYR A 253 -10.45 -25.06 4.48
C TYR A 253 -9.79 -26.09 5.42
N GLN A 254 -8.51 -25.91 5.74
CA GLN A 254 -7.81 -26.83 6.63
C GLN A 254 -8.20 -26.61 8.10
N CYS A 255 -8.53 -27.69 8.80
CA CYS A 255 -8.86 -27.68 10.23
C CYS A 255 -7.59 -27.66 11.10
N ILE A 256 -6.93 -26.50 11.15
CA ILE A 256 -5.78 -26.27 12.04
C ILE A 256 -6.22 -25.24 13.07
N VAL A 257 -5.99 -25.54 14.35
CA VAL A 257 -6.25 -24.63 15.47
C VAL A 257 -4.91 -24.14 16.00
N ILE A 258 -4.76 -22.82 16.14
CA ILE A 258 -3.59 -22.19 16.74
C ILE A 258 -3.93 -21.91 18.20
N PRO A 259 -3.37 -22.65 19.18
CA PRO A 259 -3.67 -22.40 20.59
C PRO A 259 -3.14 -21.02 21.03
N PHE A 260 -3.68 -20.46 22.10
CA PHE A 260 -3.02 -19.35 22.81
C PHE A 260 -2.02 -19.96 23.78
N ASP A 261 -0.75 -19.56 23.70
CA ASP A 261 0.14 -19.75 24.85
C ASP A 261 -0.24 -18.68 25.87
N THR A 262 -1.01 -19.07 26.89
CA THR A 262 -1.15 -18.26 28.09
C THR A 262 0.20 -18.21 28.80
N GLU A 263 0.50 -17.09 29.46
CA GLU A 263 1.81 -16.71 30.04
C GLU A 263 2.50 -17.77 30.93
N GLN A 264 1.84 -18.87 31.29
CA GLN A 264 2.39 -19.95 32.11
C GLN A 264 3.52 -20.74 31.40
N GLU A 265 3.41 -21.07 30.11
CA GLU A 265 4.52 -21.75 29.40
C GLU A 265 5.70 -20.80 29.10
N HIS A 266 5.43 -19.49 29.04
CA HIS A 266 6.44 -18.46 28.82
C HIS A 266 7.24 -18.10 30.08
N GLN A 267 6.63 -18.14 31.27
CA GLN A 267 7.41 -18.08 32.51
C GLN A 267 8.35 -19.27 32.65
N GLU A 268 7.90 -20.49 32.31
CA GLU A 268 8.76 -21.67 32.40
C GLU A 268 9.92 -21.65 31.41
N SER A 269 9.67 -21.31 30.13
CA SER A 269 10.74 -21.26 29.11
C SER A 269 11.73 -20.12 29.37
N LYS A 270 11.25 -18.92 29.72
CA LYS A 270 12.12 -17.77 30.03
C LYS A 270 12.91 -18.00 31.32
N ASN A 271 12.32 -18.64 32.34
CA ASN A 271 13.05 -19.08 33.53
C ASN A 271 14.08 -20.17 33.22
N LYS A 272 13.80 -21.08 32.28
CA LYS A 272 14.73 -22.16 31.90
C LYS A 272 16.00 -21.60 31.27
N TYR A 273 15.88 -20.64 30.36
CA TYR A 273 17.05 -19.98 29.76
C TYR A 273 17.76 -19.03 30.74
N MET A 274 17.03 -18.33 31.61
CA MET A 274 17.63 -17.47 32.63
C MET A 274 18.41 -18.27 33.69
N ASN A 275 17.86 -19.41 34.15
CA ASN A 275 18.59 -20.33 35.04
C ASN A 275 19.82 -20.93 34.36
N THR A 276 19.72 -21.31 33.08
CA THR A 276 20.87 -21.85 32.34
C THR A 276 21.98 -20.80 32.21
N GLY A 277 21.64 -19.54 31.93
CA GLY A 277 22.59 -18.43 31.88
C GLY A 277 23.27 -18.15 33.23
N ILE A 278 22.50 -18.14 34.33
CA ILE A 278 23.04 -17.94 35.69
C ILE A 278 24.00 -19.08 36.08
N ILE A 279 23.64 -20.33 35.77
CA ILE A 279 24.50 -21.50 36.03
C ILE A 279 25.83 -21.38 35.25
N LEU A 280 25.77 -20.93 34.00
CA LEU A 280 26.96 -20.77 33.15
C LEU A 280 27.89 -19.65 33.66
N ILE A 281 27.31 -18.53 34.12
CA ILE A 281 28.06 -17.43 34.75
C ILE A 281 28.71 -17.88 36.06
N LEU A 282 28.00 -18.62 36.90
CA LEU A 282 28.55 -19.16 38.16
C LEU A 282 29.68 -20.16 37.90
N ALA A 283 29.51 -21.07 36.93
CA ALA A 283 30.54 -22.03 36.55
C ALA A 283 31.80 -21.33 36.02
N PHE A 284 31.62 -20.29 35.20
CA PHE A 284 32.74 -19.48 34.69
C PHE A 284 33.44 -18.71 35.82
N GLY A 285 32.68 -18.12 36.76
CA GLY A 285 33.23 -17.42 37.92
C GLY A 285 34.05 -18.34 38.84
N LEU A 286 33.60 -19.57 39.06
CA LEU A 286 34.34 -20.59 39.82
C LEU A 286 35.64 -20.99 39.13
N LEU A 287 35.61 -21.20 37.80
CA LEU A 287 36.80 -21.50 37.02
C LEU A 287 37.83 -20.37 37.09
N MET A 288 37.38 -19.12 36.97
CA MET A 288 38.26 -17.95 37.09
C MET A 288 38.84 -17.81 38.50
N SER A 289 38.04 -18.05 39.55
CA SER A 289 38.50 -18.04 40.93
C SER A 289 39.57 -19.11 41.17
N PHE A 290 39.36 -20.32 40.65
CA PHE A 290 40.34 -21.40 40.73
C PHE A 290 41.63 -21.08 39.97
N ALA A 291 41.54 -20.47 38.79
CA ALA A 291 42.70 -20.03 38.02
C ALA A 291 43.50 -18.94 38.78
N CYS A 292 42.81 -17.99 39.41
CA CYS A 292 43.45 -16.96 40.24
C CYS A 292 44.15 -17.54 41.46
N LEU A 293 43.53 -18.49 42.17
CA LEU A 293 44.14 -19.18 43.31
C LEU A 293 45.39 -19.96 42.88
N ARG A 294 45.32 -20.68 41.76
CA ARG A 294 46.47 -21.40 41.20
C ARG A 294 47.61 -20.46 40.80
N LEU A 295 47.30 -19.31 40.22
CA LEU A 295 48.30 -18.29 39.90
C LEU A 295 48.93 -17.69 41.17
N TYR A 296 48.13 -17.43 42.21
CA TYR A 296 48.62 -16.93 43.49
C TYR A 296 49.57 -17.92 44.18
N ASP A 297 49.22 -19.19 44.26
CA ASP A 297 50.09 -20.25 44.81
C ASP A 297 51.40 -20.36 44.02
N LEU A 298 51.35 -20.20 42.69
CA LEU A 298 52.53 -20.31 41.83
C LEU A 298 53.48 -19.11 41.95
N VAL A 299 52.95 -17.94 42.30
CA VAL A 299 53.73 -16.73 42.57
C VAL A 299 54.31 -16.72 43.99
N THR A 300 53.56 -17.24 44.97
CA THR A 300 53.98 -17.26 46.39
C THR A 300 54.84 -18.46 46.79
N SER A 301 54.88 -19.53 45.99
CA SER A 301 55.77 -20.68 46.17
C SER A 301 57.16 -20.51 45.56
N ARG A 302 57.51 -19.30 45.09
CA ARG A 302 58.87 -18.89 44.72
C ARG A 302 59.50 -18.03 45.80
#